data_AF-A0A257SP92-F1
#
_entry.id   AF-A0A257SP92-F1
#
_cell.length_a   1.000
_cell.length_b   1.000
_cell.length_c   1.000
_cell.angle_alpha   90.00
_cell.angle_beta   90.00
_cell.angle_gamma   90.00
#
_symmetry.space_group_name_H-M   'P 1'
#
loop_
_entity.id
_entity.type
_entity.pdbx_description
1 polymer ?
#
loop_
_entity_poly.entity_id
_entity_poly.type
_entity_poly.pdbx_seq_one_letter_code
_entity_poly.pdbx_strand_id
1 'polypeptide(L)'
;MAEKEDRTEQASQKRLDDAREKGDVARSQDFTSASVVIGVAGLLLKIAPVMGADLYNNLVISLSPPVGTHALLNPQDLFRNVFNDLRTDISVFLIAGTVALLMAVGGTIVIGGWTFSPQKFFDIGRLSWMQGIMKPFSKQGATLLLGDIMKTMVLGTAMSLMLWDQREEWFALLTEPSHAAIPHGLKALGGDFMIFALLLLIPGGVDGILQRRMFATKMKMSKEEIKDEYKESEGNPIVKS
;
A
#
# COMPACT_ATOMS: atom_id res chain seq x y z
N MET A 1 -31.07 -7.56 -15.36
CA MET A 1 -30.73 -8.31 -14.13
C MET A 1 -30.91 -9.83 -14.27
N ALA A 2 -31.60 -10.34 -15.31
CA ALA A 2 -31.80 -11.77 -15.54
C ALA A 2 -30.55 -12.58 -15.98
N GLU A 3 -29.54 -11.94 -16.59
CA GLU A 3 -28.37 -12.64 -17.16
C GLU A 3 -27.33 -13.10 -16.10
N LYS A 4 -27.45 -12.62 -14.85
CA LYS A 4 -26.55 -13.03 -13.74
C LYS A 4 -27.03 -14.30 -13.03
N GLU A 5 -28.30 -14.67 -13.15
CA GLU A 5 -28.88 -15.79 -12.40
C GLU A 5 -28.50 -17.16 -12.99
N ASP A 6 -28.21 -17.23 -14.29
CA ASP A 6 -27.81 -18.48 -14.96
C ASP A 6 -26.31 -18.82 -14.87
N ARG A 7 -25.47 -17.92 -14.33
CA ARG A 7 -24.03 -18.12 -14.20
C ARG A 7 -23.68 -18.86 -12.91
N THR A 8 -23.87 -20.17 -12.92
CA THR A 8 -23.64 -21.06 -11.76
C THR A 8 -22.33 -21.84 -11.85
N GLU A 9 -21.82 -22.05 -13.06
CA GLU A 9 -20.68 -22.93 -13.32
C GLU A 9 -19.34 -22.20 -13.09
N GLN A 10 -18.29 -22.97 -12.76
CA GLN A 10 -16.95 -22.42 -12.56
C GLN A 10 -16.34 -21.93 -13.87
N ALA A 11 -15.45 -20.94 -13.78
CA ALA A 11 -14.71 -20.42 -14.92
C ALA A 11 -13.80 -21.50 -15.51
N SER A 12 -13.80 -21.64 -16.84
CA SER A 12 -12.80 -22.42 -17.56
C SER A 12 -11.41 -21.77 -17.47
N GLN A 13 -10.36 -22.56 -17.74
CA GLN A 13 -8.99 -22.05 -17.76
C GLN A 13 -8.78 -20.99 -18.86
N LYS A 14 -9.36 -21.22 -20.05
CA LYS A 14 -9.29 -20.29 -21.19
C LYS A 14 -9.94 -18.94 -20.83
N ARG A 15 -11.12 -18.92 -20.18
CA ARG A 15 -11.73 -17.67 -19.70
C ARG A 15 -10.86 -16.91 -18.69
N LEU A 16 -10.16 -17.62 -17.78
CA LEU A 16 -9.25 -16.99 -16.82
C LEU A 16 -8.01 -16.40 -17.51
N ASP A 17 -7.47 -17.09 -18.51
CA ASP A 17 -6.31 -16.62 -19.26
C ASP A 17 -6.66 -15.44 -20.17
N ASP A 18 -7.82 -15.47 -20.84
CA ASP A 18 -8.37 -14.33 -21.59
C ASP A 18 -8.58 -13.10 -20.68
N ALA A 19 -9.08 -13.30 -19.45
CA ALA A 19 -9.25 -12.23 -18.48
C ALA A 19 -7.89 -11.62 -18.09
N ARG A 20 -6.86 -12.46 -17.87
CA ARG A 20 -5.50 -12.03 -17.57
C ARG A 20 -4.83 -11.29 -18.73
N GLU A 21 -5.02 -11.75 -19.97
CA GLU A 21 -4.50 -11.07 -21.16
C GLU A 21 -5.13 -9.69 -21.32
N LYS A 22 -6.43 -9.58 -21.04
CA LYS A 22 -7.15 -8.30 -20.94
C LYS A 22 -6.80 -7.50 -19.68
N GLY A 23 -5.90 -7.99 -18.83
CA GLY A 23 -5.42 -7.37 -17.58
C GLY A 23 -6.45 -7.33 -16.45
N ASP A 24 -7.55 -8.05 -16.56
CA ASP A 24 -8.60 -8.16 -15.55
C ASP A 24 -8.22 -9.24 -14.52
N VAL A 25 -7.78 -8.79 -13.36
CA VAL A 25 -7.40 -9.64 -12.22
C VAL A 25 -7.95 -9.07 -10.93
N ALA A 26 -8.15 -9.94 -9.93
CA ALA A 26 -8.48 -9.50 -8.59
C ALA A 26 -7.39 -8.55 -8.06
N ARG A 27 -7.77 -7.41 -7.50
CA ARG A 27 -6.85 -6.47 -6.88
C ARG A 27 -7.45 -5.97 -5.58
N SER A 28 -6.65 -5.98 -4.52
CA SER A 28 -7.00 -5.38 -3.23
C SER A 28 -6.10 -4.18 -3.00
N GLN A 29 -6.71 -3.01 -2.95
CA GLN A 29 -6.01 -1.76 -2.69
C GLN A 29 -5.53 -1.73 -1.24
N ASP A 30 -6.37 -2.14 -0.30
CA ASP A 30 -6.06 -2.14 1.13
C ASP A 30 -4.89 -3.09 1.46
N PHE A 31 -4.87 -4.30 0.88
CA PHE A 31 -3.75 -5.23 1.06
C PHE A 31 -2.43 -4.69 0.49
N THR A 32 -2.51 -4.06 -0.69
CA THR A 32 -1.33 -3.46 -1.33
C THR A 32 -0.79 -2.31 -0.48
N SER A 33 -1.67 -1.41 -0.02
CA SER A 33 -1.30 -0.31 0.87
C SER A 33 -0.71 -0.81 2.19
N ALA A 34 -1.31 -1.82 2.82
CA ALA A 34 -0.79 -2.44 4.04
C ALA A 34 0.64 -2.99 3.82
N SER A 35 0.86 -3.67 2.70
CA SER A 35 2.18 -4.21 2.33
C SER A 35 3.22 -3.09 2.21
N VAL A 36 2.87 -1.99 1.55
CA VAL A 36 3.76 -0.81 1.42
C VAL A 36 4.09 -0.21 2.78
N VAL A 37 3.08 0.05 3.61
CA VAL A 37 3.26 0.65 4.93
C VAL A 37 4.13 -0.24 5.81
N ILE A 38 3.94 -1.56 5.80
CA ILE A 38 4.78 -2.52 6.55
C ILE A 38 6.23 -2.48 6.08
N GLY A 39 6.47 -2.54 4.77
CA GLY A 39 7.85 -2.54 4.26
C GLY A 39 8.59 -1.24 4.57
N VAL A 40 7.91 -0.09 4.41
CA VAL A 40 8.48 1.21 4.74
C VAL A 40 8.67 1.36 6.25
N ALA A 41 7.70 0.95 7.08
CA ALA A 41 7.85 0.94 8.54
C ALA A 41 9.03 0.09 8.99
N GLY A 42 9.20 -1.10 8.40
CA GLY A 42 10.32 -2.00 8.71
C GLY A 42 11.66 -1.44 8.30
N LEU A 43 11.73 -0.72 7.19
CA LEU A 43 12.93 0.00 6.77
C LEU A 43 13.24 1.14 7.75
N LEU A 44 12.25 1.98 8.05
CA LEU A 44 12.41 3.13 8.94
C LEU A 44 12.87 2.69 10.33
N LEU A 45 12.33 1.60 10.88
CA LEU A 45 12.80 1.06 12.16
C LEU A 45 14.28 0.67 12.18
N LYS A 46 14.81 0.18 11.05
CA LYS A 46 16.23 -0.19 10.93
C LYS A 46 17.13 1.04 10.77
N ILE A 47 16.65 2.07 10.10
CA ILE A 47 17.43 3.28 9.80
C ILE A 47 17.31 4.34 10.91
N ALA A 48 16.21 4.34 11.66
CA ALA A 48 15.90 5.33 12.71
C ALA A 48 17.03 5.54 13.74
N PRO A 49 17.78 4.52 14.21
CA PRO A 49 18.89 4.75 15.14
C PRO A 49 20.02 5.60 14.53
N VAL A 50 20.31 5.39 13.24
CA VAL A 50 21.36 6.12 12.52
C VAL A 50 20.90 7.56 12.26
N MET A 51 19.69 7.73 11.71
CA MET A 51 19.12 9.05 11.45
C MET A 51 18.88 9.86 12.73
N GLY A 52 18.44 9.21 13.81
CA GLY A 52 18.20 9.86 15.09
C GLY A 52 19.48 10.41 15.71
N ALA A 53 20.59 9.66 15.60
CA ALA A 53 21.90 10.11 16.04
C ALA A 53 22.41 11.29 15.21
N ASP A 54 22.30 11.23 13.89
CA ASP A 54 22.71 12.32 13.00
C ASP A 54 21.86 13.58 13.23
N LEU A 55 20.54 13.44 13.38
CA LEU A 55 19.63 14.55 13.67
C LEU A 55 19.98 15.19 15.02
N TYR A 56 20.21 14.38 16.06
CA TYR A 56 20.62 14.88 17.38
C TYR A 56 21.94 15.63 17.32
N ASN A 57 22.95 15.07 16.65
CA ASN A 57 24.26 15.70 16.50
C ASN A 57 24.15 17.04 15.76
N ASN A 58 23.39 17.08 14.65
CA ASN A 58 23.17 18.30 13.88
C ASN A 58 22.41 19.36 14.69
N LEU A 59 21.43 18.96 15.51
CA LEU A 59 20.67 19.86 16.36
C LEU A 59 21.55 20.43 17.48
N VAL A 60 22.37 19.60 18.13
CA VAL A 60 23.31 20.01 19.17
C VAL A 60 24.37 20.95 18.60
N ILE A 61 24.94 20.64 17.43
CA ILE A 61 25.91 21.52 16.76
C ILE A 61 25.29 22.86 16.39
N SER A 62 24.02 22.86 15.94
CA SER A 62 23.32 24.07 15.50
C SER A 62 22.81 24.95 16.65
N LEU A 63 22.53 24.36 17.82
CA LEU A 63 22.02 25.05 19.01
C LEU A 63 23.12 25.40 20.04
N SER A 64 24.31 24.80 19.92
CA SER A 64 25.45 25.15 20.78
C SER A 64 25.94 26.56 20.42
N PRO A 65 26.22 27.43 21.41
CA PRO A 65 26.88 28.71 21.15
C PRO A 65 28.20 28.42 20.40
N PRO A 66 28.59 29.22 19.39
CA PRO A 66 29.81 28.97 18.64
C PRO A 66 31.03 29.12 19.57
N VAL A 67 31.47 28.01 20.18
CA VAL A 67 32.71 27.97 20.95
C VAL A 67 33.84 27.78 19.94
N GLY A 68 34.50 28.89 19.58
CA GLY A 68 35.63 28.87 18.67
C GLY A 68 35.23 29.05 17.20
N THR A 69 35.10 30.31 16.81
CA THR A 69 34.95 30.77 15.42
C THR A 69 36.14 30.37 14.55
N HIS A 70 36.20 29.14 14.05
CA HIS A 70 37.03 28.78 12.90
C HIS A 70 36.43 27.70 11.98
N ALA A 71 35.48 26.88 12.45
CA ALA A 71 34.87 25.84 11.62
C ALA A 71 33.70 26.34 10.73
N LEU A 72 33.14 27.53 11.00
CA LEU A 72 31.96 28.08 10.31
C LEU A 72 32.30 29.15 9.25
N LEU A 73 33.58 29.41 8.96
CA LEU A 73 34.00 30.56 8.15
C LEU A 73 34.49 30.22 6.74
N ASN A 74 34.55 28.94 6.36
CA ASN A 74 34.85 28.53 4.98
C ASN A 74 33.57 28.11 4.26
N PRO A 75 33.12 28.87 3.24
CA PRO A 75 31.95 28.52 2.43
C PRO A 75 32.04 27.11 1.82
N GLN A 76 33.26 26.62 1.55
CA GLN A 76 33.50 25.30 0.97
C GLN A 76 33.17 24.15 1.94
N ASP A 77 33.47 24.30 3.23
CA ASP A 77 33.18 23.27 4.25
C ASP A 77 31.69 23.22 4.57
N LEU A 78 31.02 24.38 4.62
CA LEU A 78 29.57 24.47 4.71
C LEU A 78 28.89 23.81 3.50
N PHE A 79 29.36 24.10 2.29
CA PHE A 79 28.82 23.50 1.07
C PHE A 79 28.99 21.97 1.05
N ARG A 80 30.13 21.48 1.52
CA ARG A 80 30.41 20.04 1.61
C ARG A 80 29.52 19.33 2.63
N ASN A 81 29.27 19.94 3.79
CA ASN A 81 28.39 19.37 4.81
C ASN A 81 26.93 19.32 4.32
N VAL A 82 26.41 20.43 3.78
CA VAL A 82 25.06 20.47 3.19
C VAL A 82 24.91 19.45 2.06
N PHE A 83 25.93 19.29 1.21
CA PHE A 83 25.89 18.33 0.11
C PHE A 83 25.91 16.88 0.60
N ASN A 84 26.65 16.57 1.68
CA ASN A 84 26.66 15.24 2.28
C ASN A 84 25.34 14.91 2.98
N ASP A 85 24.75 15.88 3.69
CA ASP A 85 23.44 15.72 4.33
C ASP A 85 22.36 15.49 3.27
N LEU A 86 22.32 16.33 2.23
CA LEU A 86 21.39 16.18 1.12
C LEU A 86 21.56 14.84 0.40
N ARG A 87 22.80 14.38 0.21
CA ARG A 87 23.07 13.06 -0.39
C ARG A 87 22.51 11.93 0.48
N THR A 88 22.67 12.04 1.79
CA THR A 88 22.18 11.05 2.76
C THR A 88 20.64 11.02 2.73
N ASP A 89 19.99 12.18 2.79
CA ASP A 89 18.53 12.30 2.72
C ASP A 89 17.96 11.76 1.42
N ILE A 90 18.57 12.11 0.27
CA ILE A 90 18.17 11.59 -1.04
C ILE A 90 18.34 10.07 -1.07
N SER A 91 19.43 9.54 -0.53
CA SER A 91 19.67 8.09 -0.52
C SER A 91 18.61 7.34 0.30
N VAL A 92 18.23 7.86 1.47
CA VAL A 92 17.18 7.28 2.32
C VAL A 92 15.83 7.35 1.59
N PHE A 93 15.51 8.48 0.96
CA PHE A 93 14.28 8.63 0.18
C PHE A 93 14.21 7.65 -1.00
N LEU A 94 15.31 7.48 -1.74
CA LEU A 94 15.38 6.53 -2.86
C LEU A 94 15.26 5.07 -2.40
N ILE A 95 15.89 4.71 -1.28
CA ILE A 95 15.76 3.36 -0.71
C ILE A 95 14.30 3.13 -0.25
N ALA A 96 13.71 4.09 0.47
CA ALA A 96 12.32 4.00 0.91
C ALA A 96 11.35 3.91 -0.26
N GLY A 97 11.54 4.71 -1.31
CA GLY A 97 10.75 4.67 -2.53
C GLY A 97 10.90 3.34 -3.28
N THR A 98 12.10 2.77 -3.30
CA THR A 98 12.35 1.45 -3.91
C THR A 98 11.66 0.35 -3.12
N VAL A 99 11.74 0.36 -1.79
CA VAL A 99 11.02 -0.59 -0.93
C VAL A 99 9.51 -0.45 -1.12
N ALA A 100 8.98 0.78 -1.14
CA ALA A 100 7.56 1.03 -1.38
C ALA A 100 7.12 0.48 -2.74
N LEU A 101 7.90 0.70 -3.80
CA LEU A 101 7.63 0.15 -5.13
C LEU A 101 7.62 -1.38 -5.12
N LEU A 102 8.63 -2.01 -4.52
CA LEU A 102 8.73 -3.46 -4.43
C LEU A 102 7.56 -4.06 -3.65
N MET A 103 7.15 -3.44 -2.54
CA MET A 103 6.01 -3.89 -1.75
C MET A 103 4.68 -3.66 -2.46
N ALA A 104 4.53 -2.57 -3.22
CA ALA A 104 3.33 -2.32 -4.02
C ALA A 104 3.20 -3.36 -5.15
N VAL A 105 4.30 -3.64 -5.85
CA VAL A 105 4.35 -4.69 -6.88
C VAL A 105 4.09 -6.06 -6.25
N GLY A 106 4.75 -6.40 -5.14
CA GLY A 106 4.54 -7.65 -4.41
C GLY A 106 3.09 -7.82 -3.93
N GLY A 107 2.52 -6.79 -3.30
CA GLY A 107 1.14 -6.82 -2.79
C GLY A 107 0.10 -7.03 -3.89
N THR A 108 0.28 -6.38 -5.05
CA THR A 108 -0.62 -6.58 -6.20
C THR A 108 -0.49 -7.98 -6.81
N ILE A 109 0.74 -8.51 -6.93
CA ILE A 109 1.01 -9.87 -7.42
C ILE A 109 0.41 -10.92 -6.48
N VAL A 110 0.52 -10.76 -5.16
CA VAL A 110 -0.03 -11.72 -4.19
C VAL A 110 -1.53 -11.90 -4.39
N ILE A 111 -2.28 -10.82 -4.64
CA ILE A 111 -3.73 -10.92 -4.78
C ILE A 111 -4.17 -11.36 -6.19
N GLY A 112 -3.63 -10.72 -7.24
CA GLY A 112 -4.10 -10.87 -8.62
C GLY A 112 -3.20 -11.67 -9.56
N GLY A 113 -1.96 -11.94 -9.16
CA GLY A 113 -0.92 -12.48 -10.02
C GLY A 113 -0.27 -11.42 -10.91
N TRP A 114 0.76 -11.84 -11.65
CA TRP A 114 1.42 -10.99 -12.63
C TRP A 114 0.61 -10.95 -13.94
N THR A 115 0.29 -9.75 -14.43
CA THR A 115 -0.37 -9.57 -15.73
C THR A 115 0.18 -8.37 -16.47
N PHE A 116 0.43 -8.53 -17.75
CA PHE A 116 0.83 -7.46 -18.66
C PHE A 116 -0.18 -7.38 -19.80
N SER A 117 -0.91 -6.26 -19.88
CA SER A 117 -1.96 -6.03 -20.88
C SER A 117 -1.75 -4.68 -21.58
N PRO A 118 -1.09 -4.68 -22.75
CA PRO A 118 -0.89 -3.47 -23.54
C PRO A 118 -2.21 -2.81 -23.97
N GLN A 119 -3.28 -3.59 -24.15
CA GLN A 119 -4.57 -3.07 -24.61
C GLN A 119 -5.18 -2.05 -23.64
N LYS A 120 -4.87 -2.13 -22.33
CA LYS A 120 -5.36 -1.15 -21.33
C LYS A 120 -4.73 0.24 -21.45
N PHE A 121 -3.61 0.41 -22.17
CA PHE A 121 -2.95 1.71 -22.32
C PHE A 121 -3.72 2.66 -23.25
N PHE A 122 -4.52 2.13 -24.19
CA PHE A 122 -5.18 2.89 -25.24
C PHE A 122 -6.69 3.08 -25.03
N ASP A 123 -7.22 2.69 -23.87
CA ASP A 123 -8.67 2.75 -23.58
C ASP A 123 -9.09 4.17 -23.15
N ILE A 124 -9.28 5.05 -24.14
CA ILE A 124 -9.67 6.47 -23.98
C ILE A 124 -11.05 6.60 -23.30
N GLY A 125 -11.90 5.57 -23.37
CA GLY A 125 -13.25 5.56 -22.76
C GLY A 125 -13.25 5.67 -21.23
N ARG A 126 -12.12 5.42 -20.56
CA ARG A 126 -11.99 5.51 -19.10
C ARG A 126 -11.79 6.94 -18.57
N LEU A 127 -11.57 7.92 -19.45
CA LEU A 127 -11.38 9.32 -19.06
C LEU A 127 -12.68 10.09 -18.72
N SER A 128 -13.79 9.37 -18.54
CA SER A 128 -15.06 9.97 -18.13
C SER A 128 -15.01 10.40 -16.66
N TRP A 129 -14.71 11.69 -16.41
CA TRP A 129 -14.66 12.25 -15.06
C TRP A 129 -16.01 12.12 -14.32
N MET A 130 -17.12 12.18 -15.07
CA MET A 130 -18.47 12.10 -14.52
C MET A 130 -18.78 10.71 -13.91
N GLN A 131 -18.27 9.63 -14.50
CA GLN A 131 -18.44 8.29 -13.95
C GLN A 131 -17.69 8.12 -12.61
N GLY A 132 -16.53 8.78 -12.45
CA GLY A 132 -15.77 8.76 -11.21
C GLY A 132 -16.51 9.44 -10.06
N ILE A 133 -17.12 10.60 -10.31
CA ILE A 133 -17.85 11.39 -9.30
C ILE A 133 -19.17 10.72 -8.91
N MET A 134 -19.89 10.09 -9.85
CA MET A 134 -21.17 9.45 -9.57
C MET A 134 -21.05 8.05 -8.94
N LYS A 135 -19.89 7.38 -9.07
CA LYS A 135 -19.67 6.03 -8.53
C LYS A 135 -20.00 5.88 -7.04
N PRO A 136 -19.55 6.76 -6.12
CA PRO A 136 -19.90 6.67 -4.70
C PRO A 136 -21.40 6.85 -4.41
N PHE A 137 -22.15 7.57 -5.25
CA PHE A 137 -23.59 7.79 -5.09
C PHE A 137 -24.46 6.63 -5.60
N SER A 138 -23.87 5.60 -6.21
CA SER A 138 -24.60 4.40 -6.60
C SER A 138 -24.88 3.48 -5.39
N LYS A 139 -25.89 2.60 -5.47
CA LYS A 139 -26.15 1.58 -4.42
C LYS A 139 -24.90 0.76 -4.07
N GLN A 140 -24.10 0.43 -5.08
CA GLN A 140 -22.84 -0.28 -4.91
C GLN A 140 -21.76 0.60 -4.25
N GLY A 141 -21.71 1.88 -4.60
CA GLY A 141 -20.83 2.87 -3.96
C GLY A 141 -21.13 3.01 -2.46
N ALA A 142 -22.41 3.17 -2.09
CA ALA A 142 -22.83 3.28 -0.70
C ALA A 142 -22.43 2.06 0.15
N THR A 143 -22.57 0.84 -0.39
CA THR A 143 -22.14 -0.38 0.33
C THR A 143 -20.63 -0.46 0.53
N LEU A 144 -19.84 0.00 -0.45
CA LEU A 144 -18.38 0.04 -0.34
C LEU A 144 -17.94 1.08 0.70
N LEU A 145 -18.54 2.28 0.65
CA LEU A 145 -18.26 3.35 1.61
C LEU A 145 -18.57 2.93 3.05
N LEU A 146 -19.72 2.28 3.29
CA LEU A 146 -20.05 1.74 4.61
C LEU A 146 -19.02 0.71 5.08
N GLY A 147 -18.57 -0.16 4.19
CA GLY A 147 -17.50 -1.12 4.47
C GLY A 147 -16.19 -0.42 4.88
N ASP A 148 -15.80 0.62 4.15
CA ASP A 148 -14.56 1.35 4.42
C ASP A 148 -14.63 2.18 5.71
N ILE A 149 -15.80 2.77 6.05
CA ILE A 149 -16.04 3.40 7.35
C ILE A 149 -15.88 2.38 8.47
N MET A 150 -16.48 1.19 8.34
CA MET A 150 -16.36 0.14 9.34
C MET A 150 -14.91 -0.32 9.54
N LYS A 151 -14.17 -0.58 8.45
CA LYS A 151 -12.73 -0.91 8.51
C LYS A 151 -11.94 0.19 9.24
N THR A 152 -12.22 1.45 8.92
CA THR A 152 -11.55 2.61 9.53
C THR A 152 -11.87 2.74 11.02
N MET A 153 -13.14 2.54 11.41
CA MET A 153 -13.54 2.57 12.82
C MET A 153 -12.88 1.44 13.61
N VAL A 154 -12.82 0.23 13.07
CA VAL A 154 -12.14 -0.91 13.71
C VAL A 154 -10.66 -0.60 13.92
N LEU A 155 -9.97 -0.14 12.88
CA LEU A 155 -8.55 0.20 12.96
C LEU A 155 -8.29 1.36 13.93
N GLY A 156 -9.09 2.43 13.84
CA GLY A 156 -8.99 3.60 14.71
C GLY A 156 -9.26 3.26 16.18
N THR A 157 -10.24 2.41 16.45
CA THR A 157 -10.54 1.95 17.82
C THR A 157 -9.39 1.09 18.36
N ALA A 158 -8.87 0.15 17.57
CA ALA A 158 -7.73 -0.68 17.98
C ALA A 158 -6.50 0.17 18.30
N MET A 159 -6.17 1.14 17.44
CA MET A 159 -5.05 2.05 17.67
C MET A 159 -5.28 2.95 18.88
N SER A 160 -6.50 3.45 19.07
CA SER A 160 -6.84 4.29 20.23
C SER A 160 -6.72 3.52 21.55
N LEU A 161 -7.15 2.26 21.59
CA LEU A 161 -7.03 1.42 22.79
C LEU A 161 -5.56 1.13 23.10
N MET A 162 -4.75 0.84 22.08
CA MET A 162 -3.32 0.63 22.23
C MET A 162 -2.61 1.86 22.80
N LEU A 163 -2.84 3.04 22.21
CA LEU A 163 -2.25 4.29 22.69
C LEU A 163 -2.78 4.67 24.08
N TRP A 164 -4.02 4.32 24.40
CA TRP A 164 -4.57 4.52 25.74
C TRP A 164 -3.87 3.67 26.79
N ASP A 165 -3.53 2.42 26.45
CA ASP A 165 -2.77 1.53 27.32
C ASP A 165 -1.34 2.05 27.54
N GLN A 166 -0.69 2.50 26.47
CA GLN A 166 0.67 3.05 26.51
C GLN A 166 0.77 4.51 26.99
N ARG A 167 -0.35 5.15 27.36
CA ARG A 167 -0.38 6.59 27.67
C ARG A 167 0.62 7.00 28.75
N GLU A 168 0.86 6.14 29.74
CA GLU A 168 1.76 6.43 30.86
C GLU A 168 3.22 6.48 30.42
N GLU A 169 3.63 5.60 29.50
CA GLU A 169 4.96 5.61 28.88
C GLU A 169 5.17 6.88 28.06
N TRP A 170 4.16 7.29 27.28
CA TRP A 170 4.17 8.54 26.53
C TRP A 170 4.26 9.78 27.42
N PHE A 171 3.56 9.79 28.57
CA PHE A 171 3.66 10.89 29.52
C PHE A 171 4.98 10.87 30.31
N ALA A 172 5.58 9.70 30.54
CA ALA A 172 6.87 9.59 31.23
C ALA A 172 8.00 10.30 30.45
N LEU A 173 7.93 10.31 29.12
CA LEU A 173 8.89 11.04 28.26
C LEU A 173 8.98 12.54 28.59
N LEU A 174 7.92 13.17 29.11
CA LEU A 174 7.92 14.58 29.50
C LEU A 174 8.80 14.85 30.73
N THR A 175 9.06 13.81 31.52
CA THR A 175 9.89 13.90 32.74
C THR A 175 11.32 13.42 32.52
N GLU A 176 11.61 12.85 31.35
CA GLU A 176 12.95 12.38 31.00
C GLU A 176 13.86 13.53 30.54
N PRO A 177 15.17 13.47 30.85
CA PRO A 177 16.16 14.36 30.24
C PRO A 177 16.13 14.24 28.71
N SER A 178 16.30 15.36 27.99
CA SER A 178 16.20 15.41 26.53
C SER A 178 17.08 14.41 25.77
N HIS A 179 18.28 14.12 26.29
CA HIS A 179 19.20 13.15 25.70
C HIS A 179 18.70 11.70 25.78
N ALA A 180 17.82 11.38 26.73
CA ALA A 180 17.17 10.08 26.88
C ALA A 180 15.78 10.05 26.23
N ALA A 181 15.02 11.14 26.39
CA ALA A 181 13.65 11.27 25.89
C ALA A 181 13.55 11.15 24.36
N ILE A 182 14.49 11.75 23.61
CA ILE A 182 14.48 11.72 22.14
C ILE A 182 14.65 10.29 21.58
N PRO A 183 15.72 9.54 21.91
CA PRO A 183 15.88 8.18 21.40
C PRO A 183 14.80 7.22 21.92
N HIS A 184 14.35 7.40 23.16
CA HIS A 184 13.25 6.61 23.72
C HIS A 184 11.94 6.87 22.94
N GLY A 185 11.56 8.13 22.73
CA GLY A 185 10.37 8.51 21.98
C GLY A 185 10.41 8.05 20.52
N LEU A 186 11.56 8.14 19.84
CA LEU A 186 11.72 7.63 18.47
C LEU A 186 11.55 6.11 18.39
N LYS A 187 12.04 5.38 19.39
CA LYS A 187 11.87 3.93 19.48
C LYS A 187 10.40 3.56 19.73
N ALA A 188 9.74 4.23 20.68
CA ALA A 188 8.32 4.03 20.98
C ALA A 188 7.45 4.34 19.75
N LEU A 189 7.66 5.51 19.11
CA LEU A 189 6.95 5.91 17.89
C LEU A 189 7.14 4.91 16.76
N GLY A 190 8.36 4.42 16.56
CA GLY A 190 8.65 3.42 15.55
C GLY A 190 7.96 2.09 15.83
N GLY A 191 7.91 1.67 17.10
CA GLY A 191 7.19 0.48 17.55
C GLY A 191 5.68 0.60 17.27
N ASP A 192 5.08 1.71 17.67
CA ASP A 192 3.67 2.02 17.44
C ASP A 192 3.33 2.07 15.94
N PHE A 193 4.20 2.69 15.15
CA PHE A 193 4.03 2.74 13.71
C PHE A 193 4.09 1.35 13.05
N MET A 194 4.96 0.46 13.55
CA MET A 194 5.01 -0.93 13.08
C MET A 194 3.78 -1.73 13.50
N ILE A 195 3.29 -1.56 14.73
CA ILE A 195 2.04 -2.21 15.17
C ILE A 195 0.87 -1.73 14.32
N PHE A 196 0.76 -0.43 14.07
CA PHE A 196 -0.23 0.13 13.15
C PHE A 196 -0.11 -0.47 11.75
N ALA A 197 1.10 -0.57 11.21
CA ALA A 197 1.35 -1.18 9.91
C ALA A 197 0.89 -2.64 9.84
N LEU A 198 1.14 -3.42 10.90
CA LEU A 198 0.69 -4.81 11.00
C LEU A 198 -0.84 -4.91 11.14
N LEU A 199 -1.47 -4.00 11.90
CA LEU A 199 -2.93 -3.96 12.05
C LEU A 199 -3.65 -3.71 10.72
N LEU A 200 -3.03 -3.00 9.75
CA LEU A 200 -3.56 -2.83 8.40
C LEU A 200 -3.74 -4.14 7.62
N LEU A 201 -3.04 -5.22 8.00
CA LEU A 201 -3.24 -6.53 7.38
C LEU A 201 -4.62 -7.11 7.64
N ILE A 202 -5.29 -6.72 8.73
CA ILE A 202 -6.63 -7.20 9.04
C ILE A 202 -7.65 -6.69 7.99
N PRO A 203 -7.86 -5.36 7.82
CA PRO A 203 -8.76 -4.86 6.78
C PRO A 203 -8.25 -5.20 5.38
N GLY A 204 -6.93 -5.17 5.15
CA GLY A 204 -6.33 -5.54 3.86
C GLY A 204 -6.57 -7.01 3.49
N GLY A 205 -6.45 -7.93 4.44
CA GLY A 205 -6.71 -9.35 4.24
C GLY A 205 -8.19 -9.63 3.97
N VAL A 206 -9.09 -8.98 4.70
CA VAL A 206 -10.54 -9.08 4.47
C VAL A 206 -10.89 -8.56 3.07
N ASP A 207 -10.38 -7.39 2.69
CA ASP A 207 -10.57 -6.85 1.34
C ASP A 207 -10.00 -7.79 0.27
N GLY A 208 -8.80 -8.33 0.47
CA GLY A 208 -8.17 -9.31 -0.41
C GLY A 208 -9.04 -10.55 -0.65
N ILE A 209 -9.59 -11.14 0.41
CA ILE A 209 -10.47 -12.31 0.31
C ILE A 209 -11.77 -11.94 -0.43
N LEU A 210 -12.38 -10.80 -0.09
CA LEU A 210 -13.60 -10.33 -0.74
C LEU A 210 -13.38 -10.06 -2.23
N GLN A 211 -12.31 -9.37 -2.60
CA GLN A 211 -11.97 -9.08 -4.00
C GLN A 211 -11.71 -10.36 -4.79
N ARG A 212 -11.02 -11.35 -4.21
CA ARG A 212 -10.84 -12.67 -4.84
C ARG A 212 -12.17 -13.39 -5.05
N ARG A 213 -13.07 -13.38 -4.05
CA ARG A 213 -14.42 -13.97 -4.18
C ARG A 213 -15.28 -13.26 -5.21
N MET A 214 -15.24 -11.92 -5.23
CA MET A 214 -15.96 -11.11 -6.21
C MET A 214 -15.45 -11.37 -7.63
N PHE A 215 -14.13 -11.47 -7.81
CA PHE A 215 -13.52 -11.84 -9.08
C PHE A 215 -13.94 -13.25 -9.52
N ALA A 216 -13.84 -14.24 -8.64
CA ALA A 216 -14.29 -15.61 -8.95
C ALA A 216 -15.77 -15.66 -9.33
N THR A 217 -16.62 -14.90 -8.63
CA THR A 217 -18.05 -14.80 -8.93
C THR A 217 -18.29 -14.11 -10.28
N LYS A 218 -17.53 -13.06 -10.62
CA LYS A 218 -17.59 -12.38 -11.92
C LYS A 218 -17.19 -13.31 -13.07
N MET A 219 -16.29 -14.26 -12.81
CA MET A 219 -15.80 -15.21 -13.81
C MET A 219 -16.66 -16.46 -13.99
N LYS A 220 -17.71 -16.65 -13.17
CA LYS A 220 -18.66 -17.76 -13.36
C LYS A 220 -19.28 -17.74 -14.76
N MET A 221 -19.55 -18.93 -15.27
CA MET A 221 -20.09 -19.15 -16.61
C MET A 221 -21.50 -19.71 -16.54
N SER A 222 -22.29 -19.48 -17.59
CA SER A 222 -23.52 -20.24 -17.80
C SER A 222 -23.19 -21.58 -18.46
N LYS A 223 -24.13 -22.54 -18.39
CA LYS A 223 -23.97 -23.83 -19.09
C LYS A 223 -23.86 -23.65 -20.61
N GLU A 224 -24.53 -22.65 -21.17
CA GLU A 224 -24.45 -22.31 -22.58
C GLU A 224 -23.06 -21.77 -22.95
N GLU A 225 -22.53 -20.83 -22.16
CA GLU A 225 -21.18 -20.26 -22.36
C GLU A 225 -20.10 -21.37 -22.36
N ILE A 226 -20.20 -22.35 -21.44
CA ILE A 226 -19.27 -23.49 -21.41
C ILE A 226 -19.39 -24.34 -22.66
N LYS A 227 -20.62 -24.66 -23.08
CA LYS A 227 -20.87 -25.49 -24.25
C LYS A 227 -20.34 -24.84 -25.53
N ASP A 228 -20.48 -23.53 -25.65
CA ASP A 228 -19.96 -22.79 -26.81
C ASP A 228 -18.43 -22.68 -26.79
N GLU A 229 -17.82 -22.54 -25.61
CA GLU A 229 -16.37 -22.59 -25.47
C GLU A 229 -15.78 -23.95 -25.85
N TYR A 230 -16.45 -25.05 -25.49
CA TYR A 230 -16.08 -26.40 -25.93
C TYR A 230 -16.13 -26.53 -27.46
N LYS A 231 -17.21 -26.05 -28.10
CA LYS A 231 -17.32 -26.06 -29.58
C LYS A 231 -16.23 -25.23 -30.27
N GLU A 232 -15.88 -24.08 -29.69
CA GLU A 232 -14.77 -23.25 -30.19
C GLU A 232 -13.43 -23.98 -30.07
N SER A 233 -13.20 -24.69 -28.96
CA SER A 233 -11.95 -25.39 -28.69
C SER A 233 -11.76 -26.65 -29.54
N GLU A 234 -12.85 -27.37 -29.88
CA GLU A 234 -12.81 -28.53 -30.78
C GLU A 234 -12.66 -28.13 -32.25
N GLY A 235 -12.78 -26.84 -32.56
CA GLY A 235 -12.69 -26.31 -33.91
C GLY A 235 -13.96 -26.59 -34.70
N ASN A 236 -14.64 -25.53 -35.14
CA ASN A 236 -15.80 -25.68 -36.01
C ASN A 236 -15.32 -26.17 -37.40
N PRO A 237 -15.66 -27.39 -37.84
CA PRO A 237 -15.23 -27.91 -39.15
C PRO A 237 -15.75 -27.08 -40.34
N ILE A 238 -16.67 -26.13 -40.10
CA ILE A 238 -17.29 -25.28 -41.12
C ILE A 238 -16.44 -24.03 -41.45
N VAL A 239 -15.42 -23.68 -40.65
CA VAL A 239 -14.58 -22.47 -40.87
C VAL A 239 -13.20 -22.78 -41.45
N LYS A 240 -12.89 -24.07 -41.72
CA LYS A 240 -11.77 -24.48 -42.57
C LYS A 240 -12.28 -24.84 -43.96
N SER A 241 -12.57 -23.82 -44.77
CA SER A 241 -12.69 -23.94 -46.23
C SER A 241 -12.08 -22.73 -46.89
#